data_AF-A0A9W3CNR9-F1
#
_entry.id   AF-A0A9W3CNR9-F1
#
_cell.length_a   1.000
_cell.length_b   1.000
_cell.length_c   1.000
_cell.angle_alpha   90.00
_cell.angle_beta   90.00
_cell.angle_gamma   90.00
#
_symmetry.space_group_name_H-M   'P 1'
#
loop_
_entity.id
_entity.type
_entity.pdbx_description
1 polymer ?
#
loop_
_entity_poly.entity_id
_entity_poly.type
_entity_poly.pdbx_seq_one_letter_code
_entity_poly.pdbx_strand_id
1 'polypeptide(L)'
;MAASDNKNSLLNYVPVYVMLPLGVVNEKNELSDPETLEAQLKRLKEQAGIDGVMVDVWWGIIESDGPKQYNWTAYKKLFQLIASLELKIQAIMSFHKCGGNVGDVVTIPIPKWVRNVGDSNPIYSIQT
;
A
#
# COMPACT_ATOMS: atom_id res chain seq x y z
N MET A 1 -19.08 26.59 28.77
CA MET A 1 -19.90 25.62 28.00
C MET A 1 -19.20 25.21 26.69
N ALA A 2 -18.78 26.13 25.81
CA ALA A 2 -18.13 25.75 24.54
C ALA A 2 -16.86 24.87 24.64
N ALA A 3 -16.05 25.02 25.70
CA ALA A 3 -14.82 24.23 25.88
C ALA A 3 -15.06 22.78 26.35
N SER A 4 -16.19 22.49 27.02
CA SER A 4 -16.56 21.13 27.42
C SER A 4 -17.22 20.37 26.27
N ASP A 5 -18.00 21.06 25.44
CA ASP A 5 -18.64 20.47 24.25
C ASP A 5 -17.60 20.04 23.20
N ASN A 6 -16.54 20.84 23.01
CA ASN A 6 -15.48 20.52 22.05
C ASN A 6 -14.55 19.38 22.51
N LYS A 7 -14.45 19.12 23.82
CA LYS A 7 -13.75 17.93 24.35
C LYS A 7 -14.58 16.67 24.16
N ASN A 8 -15.89 16.76 24.34
CA ASN A 8 -16.79 15.63 24.11
C ASN A 8 -16.92 15.25 22.63
N SER A 9 -16.81 16.20 21.69
CA SER A 9 -16.80 15.89 20.26
C SER A 9 -15.53 15.16 19.82
N LEU A 10 -14.35 15.56 20.33
CA LEU A 10 -13.08 14.89 20.05
C LEU A 10 -13.03 13.44 20.56
N LEU A 11 -13.66 13.15 21.70
CA LEU A 11 -13.73 11.78 22.24
C LEU A 11 -14.53 10.82 21.35
N ASN A 12 -15.40 11.34 20.48
CA ASN A 12 -16.20 10.56 19.54
C ASN A 12 -15.59 10.55 18.12
N TYR A 13 -14.41 11.17 17.93
CA TYR A 13 -13.77 11.23 16.63
C TYR A 13 -13.34 9.84 16.15
N VAL A 14 -13.74 9.48 14.92
CA VAL A 14 -13.33 8.24 14.26
C VAL A 14 -12.41 8.61 13.10
N PRO A 15 -11.16 8.13 13.08
CA PRO A 15 -10.21 8.52 12.05
C PRO A 15 -10.56 7.90 10.69
N VAL A 16 -10.36 8.68 9.63
CA VAL A 16 -10.65 8.28 8.25
C VAL A 16 -9.35 8.08 7.48
N TYR A 17 -9.25 6.91 6.85
CA TYR A 17 -8.12 6.52 6.02
C TYR A 17 -8.56 6.30 4.58
N VAL A 18 -7.70 6.66 3.62
CA VAL A 18 -7.95 6.44 2.19
C VAL A 18 -6.98 5.41 1.64
N MET A 19 -7.48 4.40 0.94
CA MET A 19 -6.63 3.41 0.27
C MET A 19 -5.95 4.03 -0.95
N LEU A 20 -4.64 3.83 -1.07
CA LEU A 20 -3.88 4.27 -2.24
C LEU A 20 -4.24 3.43 -3.48
N PRO A 21 -4.04 3.97 -4.69
CA PRO A 21 -4.26 3.20 -5.91
C PRO A 21 -3.43 1.91 -5.96
N LEU A 22 -4.04 0.83 -6.44
CA LEU A 22 -3.33 -0.39 -6.81
C LEU A 22 -2.29 -0.02 -7.89
N GLY A 23 -1.01 -0.30 -7.66
CA GLY A 23 0.08 0.09 -8.55
C GLY A 23 0.76 1.43 -8.24
N VAL A 24 0.50 2.04 -7.08
CA VAL A 24 1.30 3.18 -6.60
C VAL A 24 2.79 2.85 -6.61
N VAL A 25 3.16 1.63 -6.19
CA VAL A 25 4.44 0.99 -6.52
C VAL A 25 4.18 -0.06 -7.60
N ASN A 26 4.91 0.04 -8.71
CA ASN A 26 4.75 -0.85 -9.86
C ASN A 26 5.54 -2.17 -9.69
N GLU A 27 5.34 -3.09 -10.63
CA GLU A 27 6.01 -4.40 -10.67
C GLU A 27 7.55 -4.34 -10.75
N LYS A 28 8.11 -3.19 -11.16
CA LYS A 28 9.55 -2.94 -11.23
C LYS A 28 10.12 -2.38 -9.92
N ASN A 29 9.29 -2.30 -8.87
CA ASN A 29 9.64 -1.69 -7.59
C ASN A 29 10.03 -0.21 -7.73
N GLU A 30 9.21 0.52 -8.48
CA GLU A 30 9.32 1.97 -8.69
C GLU A 30 8.00 2.67 -8.32
N LEU A 31 8.09 3.91 -7.85
CA LEU A 31 6.92 4.75 -7.56
C LEU A 31 6.40 5.33 -8.89
N SER A 32 5.18 4.94 -9.29
CA SER A 32 4.69 5.14 -10.67
C SER A 32 4.55 6.60 -11.09
N ASP A 33 3.96 7.43 -10.22
CA ASP A 33 3.77 8.88 -10.47
C ASP A 33 3.83 9.63 -9.12
N PRO A 34 5.04 9.99 -8.67
CA PRO A 34 5.21 10.66 -7.38
C PRO A 34 4.55 12.05 -7.32
N GLU A 35 4.56 12.80 -8.43
CA GLU A 35 4.07 14.19 -8.47
C GLU A 35 2.55 14.24 -8.36
N THR A 36 1.85 13.42 -9.15
CA THR A 36 0.39 13.32 -9.08
C THR A 36 -0.06 12.78 -7.72
N LEU A 37 0.65 11.77 -7.19
CA LEU A 37 0.36 11.24 -5.86
C LEU A 37 0.49 12.31 -4.78
N GLU A 38 1.57 13.09 -4.79
CA GLU A 38 1.79 14.18 -3.82
C GLU A 38 0.66 15.22 -3.90
N ALA A 39 0.28 15.64 -5.10
CA ALA A 39 -0.80 16.61 -5.30
C ALA A 39 -2.15 16.08 -4.78
N GLN A 40 -2.47 14.80 -5.01
CA GLN A 40 -3.68 14.16 -4.51
C GLN A 40 -3.68 14.05 -2.98
N LEU A 41 -2.57 13.64 -2.38
CA LEU A 41 -2.44 13.51 -0.92
C LEU A 41 -2.54 14.86 -0.21
N LYS A 42 -1.91 15.92 -0.75
CA LYS A 42 -2.06 17.29 -0.23
C LYS A 42 -3.52 17.71 -0.26
N ARG A 43 -4.20 17.48 -1.38
CA ARG A 43 -5.62 17.81 -1.51
C ARG A 43 -6.49 17.06 -0.50
N LEU A 44 -6.25 15.76 -0.32
CA LEU A 44 -6.98 14.95 0.67
C LEU A 44 -6.74 15.46 2.10
N LYS A 45 -5.48 15.78 2.45
CA LYS A 45 -5.15 16.33 3.77
C LYS A 45 -5.83 17.68 4.00
N GLU A 46 -5.65 18.63 3.09
CA GLU A 46 -6.06 20.02 3.29
C GLU A 46 -7.55 20.24 3.11
N GLN A 47 -8.19 19.56 2.15
CA GLN A 47 -9.59 19.80 1.80
C GLN A 47 -10.55 18.81 2.48
N ALA A 48 -10.11 17.57 2.72
CA ALA A 48 -10.96 16.53 3.31
C ALA A 48 -10.59 16.18 4.76
N GLY A 49 -9.41 16.58 5.25
CA GLY A 49 -9.01 16.37 6.64
C GLY A 49 -8.79 14.90 7.01
N ILE A 50 -8.31 14.08 6.07
CA ILE A 50 -8.03 12.65 6.33
C ILE A 50 -6.91 12.49 7.37
N ASP A 51 -6.96 11.41 8.14
CA ASP A 51 -5.94 11.08 9.15
C ASP A 51 -4.72 10.38 8.57
N GLY A 52 -4.91 9.68 7.45
CA GLY A 52 -3.88 8.83 6.88
C GLY A 52 -4.33 8.05 5.66
N VAL A 53 -3.44 7.17 5.22
CA VAL A 53 -3.64 6.33 4.05
C VAL A 53 -3.38 4.86 4.37
N MET A 54 -3.96 4.00 3.54
CA MET A 54 -3.74 2.56 3.57
C MET A 54 -3.05 2.14 2.27
N VAL A 55 -2.05 1.27 2.36
CA VAL A 55 -1.27 0.81 1.20
C VAL A 55 -0.86 -0.65 1.32
N ASP A 56 -0.99 -1.37 0.22
CA ASP A 56 -0.45 -2.71 0.06
C ASP A 56 1.07 -2.70 -0.05
N VAL A 57 1.73 -3.51 0.77
CA VAL A 57 3.16 -3.77 0.73
C VAL A 57 3.34 -5.14 0.10
N TRP A 58 3.45 -5.15 -1.22
CA TRP A 58 3.41 -6.37 -2.03
C TRP A 58 4.64 -7.25 -1.85
N TRP A 59 4.40 -8.48 -1.38
CA TRP A 59 5.45 -9.50 -1.25
C TRP A 59 6.15 -9.79 -2.59
N GLY A 60 5.35 -9.90 -3.65
CA GLY A 60 5.81 -10.14 -5.02
C GLY A 60 6.79 -9.09 -5.56
N ILE A 61 6.74 -7.86 -5.05
CA ILE A 61 7.63 -6.76 -5.43
C ILE A 61 8.86 -6.72 -4.54
N ILE A 62 8.68 -6.83 -3.22
CA ILE A 62 9.77 -6.61 -2.28
C ILE A 62 10.75 -7.77 -2.24
N GLU A 63 10.28 -9.01 -2.36
CA GLU A 63 11.12 -10.21 -2.30
C GLU A 63 11.16 -10.93 -3.66
N SER A 64 11.16 -10.17 -4.76
CA SER A 64 11.14 -10.68 -6.13
C SER A 64 12.37 -11.52 -6.47
N ASP A 65 13.53 -11.10 -5.98
CA ASP A 65 14.84 -11.56 -6.46
C ASP A 65 15.27 -12.90 -5.86
N GLY A 66 14.65 -13.31 -4.75
CA GLY A 66 14.90 -14.59 -4.12
C GLY A 66 14.66 -14.57 -2.62
N PRO A 67 14.79 -15.74 -1.96
CA PRO A 67 14.58 -15.86 -0.53
C PRO A 67 15.44 -14.87 0.26
N LYS A 68 14.79 -14.06 1.09
CA LYS A 68 15.35 -13.00 1.94
C LYS A 68 16.07 -11.87 1.19
N GLN A 69 15.88 -11.75 -0.12
CA GLN A 69 16.43 -10.66 -0.92
C GLN A 69 15.38 -9.55 -1.03
N TYR A 70 15.37 -8.66 -0.05
CA TYR A 70 14.36 -7.61 0.05
C TYR A 70 14.83 -6.29 -0.56
N ASN A 71 14.07 -5.74 -1.49
CA ASN A 71 14.26 -4.39 -2.00
C ASN A 71 13.12 -3.46 -1.53
N TRP A 72 13.44 -2.58 -0.58
CA TRP A 72 12.49 -1.63 0.02
C TRP A 72 12.52 -0.24 -0.63
N THR A 73 13.25 -0.07 -1.73
CA THR A 73 13.62 1.27 -2.24
C THR A 73 12.42 2.13 -2.59
N ALA A 74 11.44 1.63 -3.35
CA ALA A 74 10.25 2.43 -3.69
C ALA A 74 9.33 2.67 -2.48
N TYR A 75 9.11 1.66 -1.64
CA TYR A 75 8.29 1.82 -0.44
C TYR A 75 8.89 2.82 0.56
N LYS A 76 10.23 2.87 0.70
CA LYS A 76 10.89 3.92 1.49
C LYS A 76 10.61 5.31 0.94
N LYS A 77 10.71 5.51 -0.38
CA LYS A 77 10.39 6.79 -1.02
C LYS A 77 8.92 7.16 -0.82
N LEU A 78 8.01 6.21 -1.00
CA LEU A 78 6.58 6.39 -0.78
C LEU A 78 6.27 6.80 0.66
N PHE A 79 6.82 6.08 1.65
CA PHE A 79 6.57 6.37 3.06
C PHE A 79 7.19 7.69 3.49
N GLN A 80 8.34 8.07 2.93
CA GLN A 80 8.94 9.39 3.14
C GLN A 80 8.02 10.51 2.62
N LEU A 81 7.41 10.33 1.45
CA LEU A 81 6.45 11.28 0.89
C LEU A 81 5.19 11.39 1.77
N ILE A 82 4.60 10.28 2.19
CA ILE A 82 3.40 10.31 3.03
C ILE A 82 3.70 10.94 4.39
N ALA A 83 4.87 10.62 4.97
CA ALA A 83 5.31 11.17 6.25
C ALA A 83 5.63 12.68 6.16
N SER A 84 6.18 13.17 5.05
CA SER A 84 6.42 14.62 4.87
C SER A 84 5.11 15.41 4.80
N LEU A 85 4.01 14.76 4.43
CA LEU A 85 2.66 15.28 4.50
C LEU A 85 1.99 15.03 5.85
N GLU A 86 2.69 14.50 6.86
CA GLU A 86 2.17 14.21 8.21
C GLU A 86 0.92 13.30 8.23
N LEU A 87 0.75 12.47 7.21
CA LEU A 87 -0.32 11.49 7.15
C LEU A 87 0.13 10.19 7.83
N LYS A 88 -0.76 9.53 8.58
CA LYS A 88 -0.52 8.20 9.14
C LYS A 88 -0.54 7.15 8.03
N ILE A 89 0.17 6.04 8.24
CA ILE A 89 0.24 4.93 7.28
C ILE A 89 -0.33 3.65 7.92
N GLN A 90 -1.27 3.00 7.24
CA GLN A 90 -1.65 1.62 7.47
C GLN A 90 -1.01 0.75 6.37
N ALA A 91 0.01 -0.02 6.74
CA ALA A 91 0.72 -0.89 5.82
C ALA A 91 0.14 -2.32 5.88
N ILE A 92 -0.41 -2.79 4.76
CA ILE A 92 -0.91 -4.16 4.62
C ILE A 92 0.26 -5.04 4.19
N MET A 93 0.54 -6.12 4.92
CA MET A 93 1.52 -7.12 4.50
C MET A 93 0.87 -8.06 3.48
N SER A 94 0.98 -7.69 2.21
CA SER A 94 0.18 -8.30 1.13
C SER A 94 0.85 -9.56 0.59
N PHE A 95 0.70 -10.66 1.33
CA PHE A 95 1.13 -12.02 0.98
C PHE A 95 0.15 -12.73 0.04
N HIS A 96 -0.39 -12.00 -0.93
CA HIS A 96 -1.34 -12.50 -1.93
C HIS A 96 -1.06 -11.84 -3.28
N LYS A 97 -1.63 -12.39 -4.35
CA LYS A 97 -1.56 -11.80 -5.69
C LYS A 97 -2.51 -10.61 -5.79
N CYS A 98 -2.03 -9.51 -6.40
CA CYS A 98 -2.89 -8.42 -6.86
C CYS A 98 -3.47 -8.77 -8.23
N GLY A 99 -4.76 -8.56 -8.40
CA GLY A 99 -5.48 -8.74 -9.65
C GLY A 99 -5.58 -10.20 -10.11
N GLY A 100 -5.78 -10.42 -11.41
CA GLY A 100 -5.93 -11.73 -12.02
C GLY A 100 -7.33 -12.05 -12.55
N ASN A 101 -8.27 -11.11 -12.43
CA ASN A 101 -9.59 -11.18 -13.02
C ASN A 101 -9.67 -10.34 -14.30
N VAL A 102 -10.67 -10.62 -15.14
CA VAL A 102 -10.96 -9.83 -16.34
C VAL A 102 -11.27 -8.38 -15.95
N GLY A 103 -10.43 -7.43 -16.38
CA GLY A 103 -10.58 -6.00 -16.11
C GLY A 103 -9.62 -5.43 -15.07
N ASP A 104 -8.79 -6.26 -14.42
CA ASP A 104 -7.77 -5.76 -13.51
C ASP A 104 -6.65 -5.04 -14.28
N VAL A 105 -6.40 -3.78 -13.91
CA VAL A 105 -5.38 -2.92 -14.54
C VAL A 105 -3.96 -3.18 -14.02
N VAL A 106 -3.83 -3.87 -12.89
CA VAL A 106 -2.54 -4.19 -12.25
C VAL A 106 -2.54 -5.66 -11.82
N THR A 107 -1.56 -6.41 -12.29
CA THR A 107 -1.32 -7.80 -11.87
C THR A 107 0.03 -7.89 -11.18
N ILE A 108 0.03 -8.23 -9.89
CA ILE A 108 1.27 -8.44 -9.10
C ILE A 108 1.20 -9.86 -8.54
N PRO A 109 1.87 -10.85 -9.14
CA PRO A 109 1.91 -12.20 -8.60
C PRO A 109 2.76 -12.25 -7.32
N ILE A 110 2.59 -13.30 -6.52
CA ILE A 110 3.58 -13.65 -5.49
C ILE A 110 4.96 -13.96 -6.12
N PRO A 111 6.06 -13.94 -5.34
CA PRO A 111 7.41 -14.08 -5.89
C PRO A 111 7.59 -15.32 -6.75
N LYS A 112 8.33 -15.17 -7.86
CA LYS A 112 8.55 -16.25 -8.83
C LYS A 112 9.17 -17.49 -8.19
N TRP A 113 10.13 -17.30 -7.29
CA TRP A 113 10.81 -18.40 -6.61
C TRP A 113 9.86 -19.25 -5.75
N VAL A 114 8.76 -18.69 -5.25
CA VAL A 114 7.71 -19.43 -4.53
C VAL A 114 6.86 -20.23 -5.50
N ARG A 115 6.45 -19.61 -6.61
CA ARG A 115 5.61 -20.27 -7.63
C ARG A 115 6.31 -21.49 -8.23
N ASN A 116 7.61 -21.40 -8.47
CA ASN A 116 8.42 -22.53 -8.95
C ASN A 116 8.38 -23.75 -8.02
N VAL A 117 8.22 -23.55 -6.70
CA VAL A 117 8.05 -24.66 -5.75
C VAL A 117 6.70 -25.34 -5.94
N GLY A 118 5.63 -24.57 -6.14
CA GLY A 118 4.30 -25.09 -6.43
C GLY A 118 4.24 -25.87 -7.75
N ASP A 119 4.98 -25.42 -8.77
CA ASP A 119 5.10 -26.14 -10.06
C ASP A 119 5.80 -27.49 -9.89
N SER A 120 6.80 -27.56 -9.00
CA SER A 120 7.57 -28.78 -8.73
C SER A 120 6.88 -29.73 -7.75
N ASN A 121 5.99 -29.20 -6.90
CA ASN A 121 5.23 -29.98 -5.93
C ASN A 121 3.80 -29.41 -5.81
N PRO A 122 2.83 -30.02 -6.51
CA PRO A 122 1.46 -29.51 -6.59
C PRO A 122 0.73 -29.37 -5.24
N ILE A 123 1.17 -30.04 -4.17
CA ILE A 123 0.57 -29.83 -2.82
C ILE A 123 0.85 -28.41 -2.29
N TYR A 124 1.88 -27.75 -2.83
CA TYR A 124 2.23 -26.36 -2.56
C TYR A 124 1.80 -25.43 -3.71
N SER A 125 0.98 -25.90 -4.66
CA SER A 125 0.45 -25.03 -5.71
C SER A 125 -0.43 -23.96 -5.08
N ILE A 126 -0.04 -22.70 -5.28
CA ILE A 126 -0.79 -21.56 -4.79
C ILE A 126 -1.75 -21.18 -5.93
N GLN A 127 -3.01 -21.60 -5.82
CA GLN A 127 -4.08 -21.09 -6.68
C GLN A 127 -4.39 -19.65 -6.25
N THR A 128 -3.74 -18.68 -6.88
CA THR A 128 -4.03 -17.24 -6.73
C THR A 128 -4.26 -16.60 -8.08
#